data_AF-A0A2M9WAR7-F1
#
_entry.id   AF-A0A2M9WAR7-F1
#
_cell.length_a   1.000
_cell.length_b   1.000
_cell.length_c   1.000
_cell.angle_alpha   90.00
_cell.angle_beta   90.00
_cell.angle_gamma   90.00
#
_symmetry.space_group_name_H-M   'P 1'
#
loop_
_entity.id
_entity.type
_entity.pdbx_description
1 polymer ?
#
loop_
_entity_poly.entity_id
_entity_poly.type
_entity_poly.pdbx_seq_one_letter_code
_entity_poly.pdbx_strand_id
1 'polypeptide(L)'
;MDIFARHPSFGKLRIINVYLEFDGPKIFYAENETGSTFFVYWIGDDATFDNWYVIPCSKARVIAFEKEKISLRSILEHQEQEYFYDIKIPFSADGEMEINFKHKNKIAEISLPKPEIYVKRVVIYAPSLLENNLIPTHEIIVSKTNKKSKKNITLEGMSQVCDRFSELVLGFNKSRGVKGNLQALNARYGSFAISLHAEELTKFENFLNKVSTLMVYKKDIIPLLTQSDIDIKVFLNFLKSIELSSIDFELRSSADTSNTIKIFKIDAEIYLSRLKRRALTYISSIKVPQGNDIDKVFLYIDLKWNNEPITAETLNVNARLVDYYKHSALILGLLEFNGELTPQGQRVALSDIPTKYRIAANAFEASECAWAWMNHCDITSLADIDPETAEDFLTKCCPSLTGDTIPRRANTLVSWCRQLKDHYVHGNVLPQEK
;
A
#
# COMPACT_ATOMS: atom_id res chain seq x y z
N MET A 1 -30.16 -18.96 -11.21
CA MET A 1 -29.51 -19.37 -12.48
C MET A 1 -29.39 -18.08 -13.26
N ASP A 2 -28.20 -17.47 -13.23
CA ASP A 2 -28.08 -16.01 -13.39
C ASP A 2 -27.50 -15.65 -14.76
N ILE A 3 -27.55 -16.60 -15.70
CA ILE A 3 -26.96 -16.48 -17.04
C ILE A 3 -28.04 -15.94 -17.97
N PHE A 4 -27.76 -14.81 -18.59
CA PHE A 4 -28.63 -14.17 -19.56
C PHE A 4 -28.48 -14.79 -20.96
N ALA A 5 -27.26 -14.80 -21.50
CA ALA A 5 -26.98 -15.23 -22.87
C ALA A 5 -25.57 -15.81 -22.99
N ARG A 6 -25.34 -16.65 -24.01
CA ARG A 6 -24.02 -17.19 -24.33
C ARG A 6 -23.78 -17.12 -25.84
N HIS A 7 -22.68 -16.51 -26.25
CA HIS A 7 -22.22 -16.50 -27.63
C HIS A 7 -20.71 -16.29 -27.72
N PRO A 8 -19.98 -16.87 -28.70
CA PRO A 8 -18.54 -16.66 -28.84
C PRO A 8 -18.08 -15.20 -28.88
N SER A 9 -18.93 -14.28 -29.35
CA SER A 9 -18.56 -12.86 -29.50
C SER A 9 -18.55 -12.05 -28.22
N PHE A 10 -19.23 -12.49 -27.16
CA PHE A 10 -19.27 -11.79 -25.86
C PHE A 10 -19.08 -12.72 -24.65
N GLY A 11 -18.93 -14.02 -24.88
CA GLY A 11 -18.80 -15.03 -23.83
C GLY A 11 -20.15 -15.41 -23.22
N LYS A 12 -20.12 -15.78 -21.94
CA LYS A 12 -21.27 -16.17 -21.14
C LYS A 12 -21.66 -15.02 -20.20
N LEU A 13 -22.70 -14.27 -20.59
CA LEU A 13 -23.19 -13.12 -19.85
C LEU A 13 -23.98 -13.56 -18.62
N ARG A 14 -23.55 -13.11 -17.45
CA ARG A 14 -24.24 -13.26 -16.17
C ARG A 14 -24.83 -11.92 -15.73
N ILE A 15 -26.10 -11.92 -15.32
CA ILE A 15 -26.77 -10.75 -14.75
C ILE A 15 -26.15 -10.45 -13.38
N ILE A 16 -25.65 -9.24 -13.20
CA ILE A 16 -25.05 -8.79 -11.93
C ILE A 16 -26.01 -7.86 -11.20
N ASN A 17 -26.41 -6.75 -11.82
CA ASN A 17 -27.32 -5.76 -11.23
C ASN A 17 -28.50 -5.50 -12.15
N VAL A 18 -29.72 -5.46 -11.59
CA VAL A 18 -30.96 -5.15 -12.30
C VAL A 18 -31.44 -3.75 -11.92
N TYR A 19 -31.78 -2.96 -12.94
CA TYR A 19 -32.21 -1.56 -12.81
C TYR A 19 -33.70 -1.37 -13.11
N LEU A 20 -34.25 -2.24 -13.95
CA LEU A 20 -35.68 -2.30 -14.24
C LEU A 20 -36.09 -3.76 -14.36
N GLU A 21 -37.13 -4.12 -13.63
CA GLU A 21 -37.71 -5.46 -13.65
C GLU A 21 -39.21 -5.34 -13.92
N PHE A 22 -39.67 -6.01 -14.97
CA PHE A 22 -41.07 -6.15 -15.31
C PHE A 22 -41.21 -7.47 -16.07
N ASP A 23 -41.83 -8.45 -15.43
CA ASP A 23 -41.88 -9.84 -15.91
C ASP A 23 -40.47 -10.38 -16.25
N GLY A 24 -39.55 -10.18 -15.29
CA GLY A 24 -38.13 -10.44 -15.42
C GLY A 24 -37.26 -9.19 -15.66
N PRO A 25 -35.92 -9.33 -15.62
CA PRO A 25 -35.00 -8.20 -15.80
C PRO A 25 -35.08 -7.61 -17.21
N LYS A 26 -35.42 -6.32 -17.34
CA LYS A 26 -35.53 -5.62 -18.63
C LYS A 26 -34.39 -4.64 -18.89
N ILE A 27 -33.80 -4.09 -17.83
CA ILE A 27 -32.58 -3.28 -17.94
C ILE A 27 -31.64 -3.75 -16.84
N PHE A 28 -30.46 -4.18 -17.22
CA PHE A 28 -29.49 -4.73 -16.27
C PHE A 28 -28.06 -4.61 -16.79
N TYR A 29 -27.14 -4.82 -15.85
CA TYR A 29 -25.73 -4.93 -16.09
C TYR A 29 -25.32 -6.40 -16.05
N ALA A 30 -24.50 -6.80 -17.01
CA ALA A 30 -23.97 -8.15 -17.11
C ALA A 30 -22.45 -8.18 -17.23
N GLU A 31 -21.86 -9.25 -16.69
CA GLU A 31 -20.44 -9.57 -16.81
C GLU A 31 -20.27 -10.91 -17.53
N ASN A 32 -19.22 -11.03 -18.34
CA ASN A 32 -18.78 -12.32 -18.87
C ASN A 32 -17.67 -12.94 -18.00
N GLU A 33 -17.24 -14.15 -18.36
CA GLU A 33 -16.19 -14.91 -17.66
C GLU A 33 -14.82 -14.22 -17.62
N THR A 34 -14.55 -13.27 -18.52
CA THR A 34 -13.30 -12.49 -18.53
C THR A 34 -13.41 -11.19 -17.73
N GLY A 35 -14.54 -10.91 -17.09
CA GLY A 35 -14.81 -9.67 -16.37
C GLY A 35 -15.11 -8.46 -17.28
N SER A 36 -15.34 -8.70 -18.57
CA SER A 36 -15.82 -7.66 -19.49
C SER A 36 -17.28 -7.34 -19.17
N THR A 37 -17.64 -6.08 -19.38
CA THR A 37 -18.82 -5.46 -18.81
C THR A 37 -19.77 -4.98 -19.92
N PHE A 38 -21.06 -5.24 -19.71
CA PHE A 38 -22.09 -4.99 -20.72
C PHE A 38 -23.33 -4.38 -20.07
N PHE A 39 -23.88 -3.36 -20.72
CA PHE A 39 -25.20 -2.84 -20.41
C PHE A 39 -26.21 -3.51 -21.32
N VAL A 40 -27.25 -4.11 -20.73
CA VAL A 40 -28.26 -4.85 -21.47
C VAL A 40 -29.59 -4.12 -21.37
N TYR A 41 -30.19 -3.87 -22.54
CA TYR A 41 -31.40 -3.09 -22.69
C TYR A 41 -32.43 -3.86 -23.52
N TRP A 42 -33.58 -4.12 -22.92
CA TRP A 42 -34.73 -4.71 -23.61
C TRP A 42 -35.38 -3.73 -24.58
N ILE A 43 -35.66 -4.18 -25.80
CA ILE A 43 -36.22 -3.34 -26.87
C ILE A 43 -37.72 -3.60 -27.05
N GLY A 44 -38.15 -4.82 -26.75
CA GLY A 44 -39.49 -5.30 -27.05
C GLY A 44 -39.47 -6.76 -27.49
N ASP A 45 -40.64 -7.35 -27.58
CA ASP A 45 -40.84 -8.66 -28.18
C ASP A 45 -41.56 -8.56 -29.53
N ASP A 46 -41.46 -9.63 -30.31
CA ASP A 46 -42.32 -9.87 -31.46
C ASP A 46 -43.06 -11.21 -31.27
N ALA A 47 -43.65 -11.77 -32.34
CA ALA A 47 -44.41 -13.02 -32.23
C ALA A 47 -43.53 -14.25 -31.90
N THR A 48 -42.22 -14.15 -32.07
CA THR A 48 -41.29 -15.28 -32.11
C THR A 48 -40.05 -15.08 -31.24
N PHE A 49 -39.63 -13.82 -31.03
CA PHE A 49 -38.40 -13.48 -30.32
C PHE A 49 -38.61 -12.38 -29.29
N ASP A 50 -37.74 -12.42 -28.29
CA ASP A 50 -37.46 -11.33 -27.38
C ASP A 50 -36.20 -10.57 -27.86
N ASN A 51 -36.29 -9.24 -28.03
CA ASN A 51 -35.24 -8.42 -28.66
C ASN A 51 -34.47 -7.58 -27.65
N TRP A 52 -33.14 -7.62 -27.75
CA TRP A 52 -32.22 -7.05 -26.78
C TRP A 52 -31.04 -6.34 -27.44
N TYR A 53 -30.63 -5.22 -26.86
CA TYR A 53 -29.33 -4.62 -27.12
C TYR A 53 -28.37 -4.94 -26.00
N VAL A 54 -27.23 -5.53 -26.37
CA VAL A 54 -26.09 -5.75 -25.47
C VAL A 54 -24.98 -4.80 -25.90
N ILE A 55 -24.67 -3.84 -25.03
CA ILE A 55 -23.77 -2.74 -25.32
C ILE A 55 -22.52 -2.91 -24.46
N PRO A 56 -21.34 -3.14 -25.06
CA PRO A 56 -20.08 -3.11 -24.33
C PRO A 56 -19.89 -1.75 -23.63
N CYS A 57 -19.65 -1.76 -22.33
CA CYS A 57 -19.45 -0.53 -21.57
C CYS A 57 -18.53 -0.77 -20.38
N SER A 58 -17.68 0.19 -20.06
CA SER A 58 -16.78 0.13 -18.91
C SER A 58 -17.54 0.11 -17.58
N LYS A 59 -16.96 -0.57 -16.59
CA LYS A 59 -17.47 -0.55 -15.21
C LYS A 59 -17.62 0.87 -14.64
N ALA A 60 -16.73 1.79 -15.03
CA ALA A 60 -16.84 3.20 -14.65
C ALA A 60 -18.12 3.86 -15.18
N ARG A 61 -18.53 3.52 -16.41
CA ARG A 61 -19.77 4.02 -17.02
C ARG A 61 -21.00 3.42 -16.36
N VAL A 62 -20.98 2.13 -16.03
CA VAL A 62 -22.03 1.47 -15.24
C VAL A 62 -22.20 2.14 -13.89
N ILE A 63 -21.10 2.35 -13.14
CA ILE A 63 -21.13 3.05 -11.84
C ILE A 63 -21.64 4.49 -11.97
N ALA A 64 -21.28 5.19 -13.05
CA ALA A 64 -21.79 6.54 -13.29
C ALA A 64 -23.31 6.55 -13.50
N PHE A 65 -23.86 5.55 -14.18
CA PHE A 65 -25.30 5.37 -14.33
C PHE A 65 -25.96 5.02 -13.00
N GLU A 66 -25.39 4.06 -12.25
CA GLU A 66 -25.84 3.65 -10.90
C GLU A 66 -25.86 4.80 -9.88
N LYS A 67 -24.95 5.77 -10.03
CA LYS A 67 -24.84 6.96 -9.18
C LYS A 67 -25.58 8.19 -9.74
N GLU A 68 -26.48 7.99 -10.69
CA GLU A 68 -27.30 9.04 -11.32
C GLU A 68 -26.49 10.16 -11.99
N LYS A 69 -25.20 9.93 -12.30
CA LYS A 69 -24.34 10.93 -12.97
C LYS A 69 -24.58 11.01 -14.48
N ILE A 70 -25.07 9.91 -15.07
CA ILE A 70 -25.49 9.85 -16.47
C ILE A 70 -26.88 9.22 -16.54
N SER A 71 -27.69 9.65 -17.51
CA SER A 71 -29.02 9.10 -17.72
C SER A 71 -29.01 7.83 -18.59
N LEU A 72 -30.13 7.11 -18.57
CA LEU A 72 -30.35 5.93 -19.42
C LEU A 72 -30.21 6.28 -20.90
N ARG A 73 -30.71 7.44 -21.33
CA ARG A 73 -30.50 7.88 -22.72
C ARG A 73 -29.01 8.06 -23.04
N SER A 74 -28.25 8.67 -22.12
CA SER A 74 -26.82 8.90 -22.31
C SER A 74 -26.00 7.61 -22.38
N ILE A 75 -26.41 6.53 -21.70
CA ILE A 75 -25.70 5.24 -21.81
C ILE A 75 -25.92 4.60 -23.18
N LEU A 76 -27.11 4.77 -23.78
CA LEU A 76 -27.47 4.23 -25.09
C LEU A 76 -26.88 5.04 -26.25
N GLU A 77 -26.92 6.37 -26.20
CA GLU A 77 -26.46 7.24 -27.31
C GLU A 77 -24.93 7.38 -27.36
N HIS A 78 -24.27 7.55 -26.20
CA HIS A 78 -22.85 7.85 -26.12
C HIS A 78 -22.03 6.60 -25.80
N GLN A 79 -22.12 5.60 -26.66
CA GLN A 79 -21.42 4.31 -26.50
C GLN A 79 -19.91 4.46 -26.58
N GLU A 80 -19.17 3.66 -25.82
CA GLU A 80 -17.71 3.69 -25.79
C GLU A 80 -17.08 2.93 -26.97
N GLN A 81 -17.83 2.02 -27.60
CA GLN A 81 -17.43 1.28 -28.78
C GLN A 81 -18.28 1.69 -29.99
N GLU A 82 -17.73 1.49 -31.19
CA GLU A 82 -18.44 1.77 -32.45
C GLU A 82 -19.54 0.75 -32.76
N TYR A 83 -19.52 -0.41 -32.12
CA TYR A 83 -20.47 -1.50 -32.38
C TYR A 83 -21.06 -2.05 -31.08
N PHE A 84 -22.31 -2.52 -31.17
CA PHE A 84 -23.03 -3.25 -30.13
C PHE A 84 -23.75 -4.46 -30.74
N TYR A 85 -24.23 -5.35 -29.88
CA TYR A 85 -24.93 -6.56 -30.31
C TYR A 85 -26.44 -6.36 -30.27
N ASP A 86 -27.11 -6.64 -31.37
CA ASP A 86 -28.55 -6.81 -31.48
C ASP A 86 -28.85 -8.29 -31.40
N ILE A 87 -29.47 -8.71 -30.30
CA ILE A 87 -29.70 -10.11 -29.96
C ILE A 87 -31.20 -10.39 -29.95
N LYS A 88 -31.59 -11.47 -30.62
CA LYS A 88 -32.94 -12.01 -30.59
C LYS A 88 -32.94 -13.37 -29.93
N ILE A 89 -33.71 -13.51 -28.86
CA ILE A 89 -33.81 -14.76 -28.09
C ILE A 89 -35.17 -15.38 -28.40
N PRO A 90 -35.24 -16.57 -29.01
CA PRO A 90 -36.51 -17.19 -29.38
C PRO A 90 -37.29 -17.62 -28.13
N PHE A 91 -38.62 -17.54 -28.20
CA PHE A 91 -39.48 -18.08 -27.14
C PHE A 91 -39.54 -19.60 -27.14
N SER A 92 -39.24 -20.24 -28.28
CA SER A 92 -39.17 -21.69 -28.38
C SER A 92 -37.85 -22.23 -27.82
N ALA A 93 -37.93 -23.32 -27.06
CA ALA A 93 -36.76 -23.97 -26.48
C ALA A 93 -35.79 -24.56 -27.52
N ASP A 94 -36.29 -24.81 -28.74
CA ASP A 94 -35.53 -25.40 -29.85
C ASP A 94 -34.94 -24.34 -30.80
N GLY A 95 -35.24 -23.05 -30.58
CA GLY A 95 -34.74 -21.97 -31.41
C GLY A 95 -33.31 -21.56 -31.05
N GLU A 96 -32.50 -21.21 -32.05
CA GLU A 96 -31.19 -20.60 -31.82
C GLU A 96 -31.28 -19.07 -31.67
N MET A 97 -30.41 -18.51 -30.85
CA MET A 97 -30.29 -17.07 -30.65
C MET A 97 -29.71 -16.40 -31.91
N GLU A 98 -30.38 -15.38 -32.43
CA GLU A 98 -29.84 -14.59 -33.55
C GLU A 98 -29.04 -13.39 -33.04
N ILE A 99 -27.87 -13.14 -33.62
CA ILE A 99 -27.01 -12.03 -33.22
C ILE A 99 -26.54 -11.25 -34.44
N ASN A 100 -26.80 -9.95 -34.43
CA ASN A 100 -26.33 -9.00 -35.42
C ASN A 100 -25.44 -7.95 -34.78
N PHE A 101 -24.40 -7.54 -35.50
CA PHE A 101 -23.52 -6.45 -35.07
C PHE A 101 -24.01 -5.15 -35.67
N LYS A 102 -24.41 -4.20 -34.82
CA LYS A 102 -24.89 -2.89 -35.25
C LYS A 102 -23.89 -1.81 -34.89
N HIS A 103 -23.67 -0.88 -35.81
CA HIS A 103 -22.90 0.33 -35.54
C HIS A 103 -23.67 1.22 -34.55
N LYS A 104 -22.99 1.94 -33.64
CA LYS A 104 -23.61 2.75 -32.57
C LYS A 104 -24.69 3.72 -33.05
N ASN A 105 -24.52 4.28 -34.26
CA ASN A 105 -25.50 5.17 -34.91
C ASN A 105 -26.88 4.50 -35.13
N LYS A 106 -26.95 3.16 -35.17
CA LYS A 106 -28.19 2.40 -35.28
C LYS A 106 -28.99 2.33 -33.98
N ILE A 107 -28.48 2.86 -32.87
CA ILE A 107 -29.27 3.04 -31.66
C ILE A 107 -30.49 3.96 -31.90
N ALA A 108 -30.42 4.83 -32.92
CA ALA A 108 -31.55 5.67 -33.32
C ALA A 108 -32.71 4.91 -33.98
N GLU A 109 -32.58 3.61 -34.25
CA GLU A 109 -33.65 2.76 -34.79
C GLU A 109 -34.75 2.44 -33.75
N ILE A 110 -34.46 2.64 -32.46
CA ILE A 110 -35.43 2.46 -31.37
C ILE A 110 -35.96 3.79 -30.85
N SER A 111 -37.13 3.78 -30.22
CA SER A 111 -37.60 4.93 -29.46
C SER A 111 -36.74 5.10 -28.21
N LEU A 112 -35.89 6.12 -28.20
CA LEU A 112 -34.98 6.37 -27.08
C LEU A 112 -35.74 6.89 -25.86
N PRO A 113 -35.31 6.49 -24.64
CA PRO A 113 -35.90 6.98 -23.40
C PRO A 113 -35.76 8.51 -23.26
N LYS A 114 -36.61 9.12 -22.43
CA LYS A 114 -36.53 10.55 -22.14
C LYS A 114 -35.14 10.89 -21.54
N PRO A 115 -34.55 12.07 -21.86
CA PRO A 115 -33.20 12.43 -21.42
C PRO A 115 -32.97 12.38 -19.89
N GLU A 116 -34.02 12.60 -19.10
CA GLU A 116 -33.96 12.74 -17.63
C GLU A 116 -34.33 11.45 -16.89
N ILE A 117 -34.24 10.28 -17.54
CA ILE A 117 -34.45 8.99 -16.88
C ILE A 117 -33.14 8.52 -16.26
N TYR A 118 -33.10 8.51 -14.93
CA TYR A 118 -32.01 7.99 -14.13
C TYR A 118 -32.42 6.69 -13.44
N VAL A 119 -31.43 5.91 -13.02
CA VAL A 119 -31.67 4.73 -12.19
C VAL A 119 -32.38 5.17 -10.90
N LYS A 120 -33.40 4.42 -10.48
CA LYS A 120 -34.10 4.67 -9.20
C LYS A 120 -33.77 3.64 -8.12
N ARG A 121 -33.43 2.43 -8.56
CA ARG A 121 -33.18 1.28 -7.71
C ARG A 121 -32.18 0.38 -8.40
N VAL A 122 -31.23 -0.13 -7.62
CA VAL A 122 -30.28 -1.14 -8.05
C VAL A 122 -30.56 -2.39 -7.23
N VAL A 123 -30.92 -3.49 -7.89
CA VAL A 123 -31.11 -4.80 -7.27
C VAL A 123 -29.92 -5.68 -7.64
N ILE A 124 -29.18 -6.14 -6.65
CA ILE A 124 -28.05 -7.06 -6.86
C ILE A 124 -28.63 -8.45 -7.09
N TYR A 125 -28.35 -9.03 -8.26
CA TYR A 125 -28.86 -10.32 -8.69
C TYR A 125 -27.84 -11.44 -8.48
N ALA A 126 -26.57 -11.17 -8.76
CA ALA A 126 -25.46 -12.07 -8.51
C ALA A 126 -24.22 -11.29 -8.09
N PRO A 127 -23.33 -11.89 -7.27
CA PRO A 127 -22.02 -11.30 -7.00
C PRO A 127 -21.24 -11.16 -8.32
N SER A 128 -20.55 -10.04 -8.48
CA SER A 128 -19.62 -9.83 -9.59
C SER A 128 -18.57 -10.95 -9.60
N LEU A 129 -18.18 -11.42 -10.78
CA LEU A 129 -17.16 -12.48 -10.90
C LEU A 129 -15.78 -12.00 -10.40
N LEU A 130 -15.63 -10.68 -10.27
CA LEU A 130 -14.49 -10.01 -9.64
C LEU A 130 -14.91 -9.46 -8.27
N GLU A 131 -15.40 -10.32 -7.38
CA GLU A 131 -15.47 -10.00 -5.95
C GLU A 131 -14.05 -9.91 -5.37
N ASN A 132 -13.52 -8.69 -5.39
CA ASN A 132 -13.17 -8.04 -4.14
C ASN A 132 -13.93 -6.71 -4.19
N ASN A 133 -14.61 -6.29 -3.12
CA ASN A 133 -15.35 -5.02 -2.99
C ASN A 133 -14.40 -3.79 -3.05
N LEU A 134 -13.55 -3.71 -4.07
CA LEU A 134 -12.53 -2.70 -4.26
C LEU A 134 -13.18 -1.46 -4.88
N ILE A 135 -13.77 -0.66 -4.02
CA ILE A 135 -14.27 0.66 -4.39
C ILE A 135 -13.07 1.63 -4.34
N PRO A 136 -12.86 2.47 -5.38
CA PRO A 136 -11.93 3.59 -5.28
C PRO A 136 -12.32 4.48 -4.10
N THR A 137 -11.47 4.53 -3.09
CA THR A 137 -11.65 5.34 -1.88
C THR A 137 -10.77 6.58 -1.93
N HIS A 138 -9.58 6.47 -2.51
CA HIS A 138 -8.58 7.54 -2.54
C HIS A 138 -7.90 7.61 -3.90
N GLU A 139 -7.26 8.74 -4.18
CA GLU A 139 -6.42 8.92 -5.35
C GLU A 139 -5.10 9.57 -4.95
N ILE A 140 -3.97 8.92 -5.31
CA ILE A 140 -2.65 9.55 -5.27
C ILE A 140 -2.39 10.17 -6.63
N ILE A 141 -2.02 11.44 -6.67
CA ILE A 141 -1.68 12.17 -7.88
C ILE A 141 -0.26 12.70 -7.73
N VAL A 142 0.59 12.39 -8.71
CA VAL A 142 1.91 13.01 -8.85
C VAL A 142 1.94 13.91 -10.08
N SER A 143 2.39 15.15 -9.88
CA SER A 143 2.42 16.16 -10.93
C SER A 143 3.78 16.84 -11.02
N LYS A 144 4.14 17.37 -12.21
CA LYS A 144 5.42 18.06 -12.38
C LYS A 144 5.38 19.38 -11.62
N THR A 145 6.45 19.65 -10.88
CA THR A 145 6.65 20.95 -10.21
C THR A 145 6.66 22.11 -11.22
N ASN A 146 7.31 21.92 -12.38
CA ASN A 146 7.35 22.92 -13.46
C ASN A 146 6.51 22.48 -14.66
N LYS A 147 5.34 23.12 -14.84
CA LYS A 147 4.42 22.87 -15.96
C LYS A 147 5.03 23.13 -17.34
N LYS A 148 6.11 23.92 -17.45
CA LYS A 148 6.84 24.19 -18.70
C LYS A 148 7.92 23.14 -19.02
N SER A 149 8.19 22.19 -18.12
CA SER A 149 9.19 21.15 -18.33
C SER A 149 8.74 20.15 -19.39
N LYS A 150 9.59 19.94 -20.40
CA LYS A 150 9.38 18.94 -21.46
C LYS A 150 9.54 17.49 -20.96
N LYS A 151 10.29 17.26 -19.87
CA LYS A 151 10.52 15.91 -19.32
C LYS A 151 9.28 15.43 -18.58
N ASN A 152 8.74 14.28 -18.97
CA ASN A 152 7.61 13.65 -18.27
C ASN A 152 8.04 13.04 -16.93
N ILE A 153 7.07 12.87 -16.03
CA ILE A 153 7.29 12.11 -14.80
C ILE A 153 7.61 10.67 -15.22
N THR A 154 8.64 10.08 -14.62
CA THR A 154 9.00 8.69 -14.91
C THR A 154 8.16 7.75 -14.03
N LEU A 155 7.91 6.54 -14.53
CA LEU A 155 7.29 5.49 -13.71
C LEU A 155 8.12 5.23 -12.44
N GLU A 156 9.45 5.19 -12.57
CA GLU A 156 10.38 5.02 -11.45
C GLU A 156 10.18 6.07 -10.34
N GLY A 157 10.12 7.36 -10.68
CA GLY A 157 9.93 8.41 -9.69
C GLY A 157 8.55 8.36 -9.03
N MET A 158 7.52 7.97 -9.79
CA MET A 158 6.17 7.74 -9.26
C MET A 158 6.13 6.55 -8.30
N SER A 159 6.73 5.42 -8.67
CA SER A 159 6.81 4.22 -7.84
C SER A 159 7.54 4.52 -6.53
N GLN A 160 8.70 5.17 -6.58
CA GLN A 160 9.46 5.53 -5.38
C GLN A 160 8.63 6.37 -4.40
N VAL A 161 7.87 7.35 -4.90
CA VAL A 161 7.03 8.19 -4.04
C VAL A 161 5.86 7.40 -3.45
N CYS A 162 5.22 6.54 -4.24
CA CYS A 162 4.13 5.69 -3.78
C CYS A 162 4.61 4.66 -2.75
N ASP A 163 5.81 4.11 -2.92
CA ASP A 163 6.42 3.16 -1.98
C ASP A 163 6.70 3.83 -0.63
N ARG A 164 7.29 5.04 -0.63
CA ARG A 164 7.55 5.79 0.62
C ARG A 164 6.27 6.31 1.28
N PHE A 165 5.27 6.67 0.49
CA PHE A 165 3.94 6.98 1.03
C PHE A 165 3.32 5.75 1.70
N SER A 166 3.39 4.58 1.06
CA SER A 166 2.86 3.33 1.60
C SER A 166 3.57 2.93 2.89
N GLU A 167 4.90 3.06 2.93
CA GLU A 167 5.71 2.86 4.15
C GLU A 167 5.25 3.76 5.30
N LEU A 168 4.98 5.04 5.02
CA LEU A 168 4.50 6.01 5.99
C LEU A 168 3.11 5.64 6.54
N VAL A 169 2.18 5.23 5.67
CA VAL A 169 0.83 4.77 6.06
C VAL A 169 0.90 3.51 6.92
N LEU A 170 1.69 2.52 6.48
CA LEU A 170 1.86 1.26 7.20
C LEU A 170 2.47 1.49 8.59
N GLY A 171 3.48 2.36 8.70
CA GLY A 171 4.05 2.76 9.98
C GLY A 171 3.01 3.38 10.91
N PHE A 172 2.23 4.34 10.41
CA PHE A 172 1.18 5.02 11.19
C PHE A 172 0.06 4.07 11.66
N ASN A 173 -0.37 3.14 10.81
CA ASN A 173 -1.42 2.17 11.12
C ASN A 173 -0.92 1.11 12.12
N LYS A 174 0.31 0.63 11.94
CA LYS A 174 0.93 -0.36 12.84
C LYS A 174 1.06 0.17 14.26
N SER A 175 1.46 1.42 14.46
CA SER A 175 1.53 2.02 15.81
C SER A 175 0.16 2.13 16.52
N ARG A 176 -0.94 2.04 15.76
CA ARG A 176 -2.32 2.13 16.28
C ARG A 176 -3.06 0.79 16.28
N GLY A 177 -2.39 -0.31 15.95
CA GLY A 177 -3.02 -1.63 15.85
C GLY A 177 -4.05 -1.76 14.71
N VAL A 178 -4.02 -0.84 13.73
CA VAL A 178 -4.92 -0.86 12.58
C VAL A 178 -4.33 -1.79 11.52
N LYS A 179 -5.12 -2.79 11.10
CA LYS A 179 -4.76 -3.70 9.99
C LYS A 179 -5.40 -3.15 8.72
N GLY A 180 -4.58 -2.74 7.75
CA GLY A 180 -5.08 -2.24 6.48
C GLY A 180 -3.96 -2.18 5.44
N ASN A 181 -4.31 -2.39 4.18
CA ASN A 181 -3.39 -2.35 3.04
C ASN A 181 -3.88 -1.32 2.01
N LEU A 182 -2.95 -0.73 1.27
CA LEU A 182 -3.25 0.10 0.10
C LEU A 182 -3.25 -0.79 -1.14
N GLN A 183 -4.34 -0.80 -1.90
CA GLN A 183 -4.42 -1.56 -3.15
C GLN A 183 -4.62 -0.61 -4.33
N ALA A 184 -3.72 -0.68 -5.32
CA ALA A 184 -3.85 0.07 -6.57
C ALA A 184 -4.93 -0.55 -7.46
N LEU A 185 -5.82 0.28 -7.99
CA LEU A 185 -6.95 -0.16 -8.83
C LEU A 185 -6.75 0.16 -10.30
N ASN A 186 -6.40 1.41 -10.62
CA ASN A 186 -6.18 1.86 -11.99
C ASN A 186 -5.26 3.09 -12.04
N ALA A 187 -4.72 3.38 -13.22
CA ALA A 187 -3.89 4.55 -13.49
C ALA A 187 -4.41 5.36 -14.70
N ARG A 188 -4.36 6.69 -14.62
CA ARG A 188 -4.80 7.61 -15.70
C ARG A 188 -3.62 8.39 -16.31
N TYR A 189 -3.67 8.69 -17.61
CA TYR A 189 -2.62 9.42 -18.35
C TYR A 189 -2.87 10.94 -18.39
N GLY A 190 -1.80 11.74 -18.33
CA GLY A 190 -1.83 13.22 -18.32
C GLY A 190 -1.27 13.83 -17.02
N SER A 191 -1.58 13.19 -15.89
CA SER A 191 -0.94 13.28 -14.58
C SER A 191 -0.95 11.86 -14.03
N PHE A 192 0.15 11.32 -13.53
CA PHE A 192 0.13 9.96 -13.00
C PHE A 192 -0.74 9.96 -11.75
N ALA A 193 -1.95 9.43 -11.90
CA ALA A 193 -2.93 9.33 -10.84
C ALA A 193 -3.25 7.85 -10.64
N ILE A 194 -3.12 7.37 -9.40
CA ILE A 194 -3.44 5.99 -9.01
C ILE A 194 -4.68 6.03 -8.13
N SER A 195 -5.73 5.32 -8.55
CA SER A 195 -6.88 5.07 -7.68
C SER A 195 -6.54 3.98 -6.68
N LEU A 196 -6.87 4.19 -5.40
CA LEU A 196 -6.61 3.27 -4.31
C LEU A 196 -7.90 2.78 -3.66
N HIS A 197 -7.88 1.51 -3.21
CA HIS A 197 -8.79 1.01 -2.20
C HIS A 197 -8.05 0.96 -0.85
N ALA A 198 -8.56 1.71 0.14
CA ALA A 198 -7.96 1.91 1.44
C ALA A 198 -9.04 2.35 2.46
N GLU A 199 -9.65 1.40 3.15
CA GLU A 199 -10.73 1.67 4.12
C GLU A 199 -10.23 2.37 5.39
N GLU A 200 -8.95 2.16 5.74
CA GLU A 200 -8.35 2.59 7.01
C GLU A 200 -7.48 3.86 6.89
N LEU A 201 -7.73 4.73 5.89
CA LEU A 201 -6.88 5.90 5.64
C LEU A 201 -7.30 7.17 6.39
N THR A 202 -8.56 7.31 6.79
CA THR A 202 -9.14 8.60 7.23
C THR A 202 -8.39 9.26 8.39
N LYS A 203 -7.89 8.48 9.36
CA LYS A 203 -7.08 9.01 10.47
C LYS A 203 -5.71 9.51 9.99
N PHE A 204 -5.11 8.79 9.06
CA PHE A 204 -3.84 9.18 8.45
C PHE A 204 -4.00 10.43 7.59
N GLU A 205 -5.09 10.54 6.82
CA GLU A 205 -5.41 11.74 6.04
C GLU A 205 -5.49 12.99 6.92
N ASN A 206 -6.19 12.90 8.05
CA ASN A 206 -6.29 14.01 9.00
C ASN A 206 -4.91 14.43 9.54
N PHE A 207 -4.03 13.47 9.81
CA PHE A 207 -2.64 13.75 10.19
C PHE A 207 -1.89 14.44 9.04
N LEU A 208 -1.93 13.87 7.84
CA LEU A 208 -1.18 14.35 6.69
C LEU A 208 -1.64 15.75 6.25
N ASN A 209 -2.95 16.03 6.35
CA ASN A 209 -3.53 17.35 6.08
C ASN A 209 -2.98 18.42 7.04
N LYS A 210 -2.91 18.11 8.34
CA LYS A 210 -2.33 19.01 9.35
C LYS A 210 -0.85 19.26 9.08
N VAL A 211 -0.08 18.21 8.75
CA VAL A 211 1.34 18.33 8.41
C VAL A 211 1.52 19.20 7.16
N SER A 212 0.80 18.90 6.08
CA SER A 212 0.80 19.67 4.83
C SER A 212 0.53 21.16 5.11
N THR A 213 -0.52 21.45 5.87
CA THR A 213 -0.89 22.82 6.26
C THR A 213 0.25 23.52 7.00
N LEU A 214 0.85 22.88 8.01
CA LEU A 214 1.98 23.43 8.74
C LEU A 214 3.21 23.66 7.84
N MET A 215 3.47 22.76 6.88
CA MET A 215 4.57 22.87 5.93
C MET A 215 4.43 24.06 4.98
N VAL A 216 3.22 24.30 4.48
CA VAL A 216 2.89 25.46 3.65
C VAL A 216 3.15 26.75 4.43
N TYR A 217 2.70 26.83 5.69
CA TYR A 217 2.93 27.98 6.57
C TYR A 217 4.30 28.01 7.24
N LYS A 218 5.22 27.10 6.88
CA LYS A 218 6.60 27.04 7.40
C LYS A 218 6.71 26.86 8.92
N LYS A 219 5.70 26.30 9.58
CA LYS A 219 5.64 26.06 11.03
C LYS A 219 6.34 24.76 11.45
N ASP A 220 6.72 24.61 12.71
CA ASP A 220 7.31 23.35 13.18
C ASP A 220 6.30 22.20 13.09
N ILE A 221 6.71 21.09 12.47
CA ILE A 221 5.90 19.87 12.32
C ILE A 221 6.33 18.77 13.30
N ILE A 222 7.48 18.91 13.96
CA ILE A 222 8.02 17.87 14.82
C ILE A 222 7.06 17.52 15.97
N PRO A 223 6.41 18.47 16.67
CA PRO A 223 5.43 18.13 17.70
C PRO A 223 4.31 17.22 17.17
N LEU A 224 3.85 17.46 15.94
CA LEU A 224 2.80 16.68 15.32
C LEU A 224 3.28 15.29 14.90
N LEU A 225 4.51 15.18 14.35
CA LEU A 225 5.12 13.89 14.03
C LEU A 225 5.29 13.04 15.30
N THR A 226 5.80 13.63 16.38
CA THR A 226 5.99 12.96 17.68
C THR A 226 4.66 12.53 18.29
N GLN A 227 3.67 13.42 18.40
CA GLN A 227 2.33 13.10 18.93
C GLN A 227 1.61 12.03 18.12
N SER A 228 1.90 11.96 16.82
CA SER A 228 1.29 10.99 15.91
C SER A 228 2.09 9.69 15.81
N ASP A 229 3.15 9.53 16.60
CA ASP A 229 4.05 8.38 16.56
C ASP A 229 4.56 8.06 15.14
N ILE A 230 4.95 9.12 14.42
CA ILE A 230 5.52 9.01 13.08
C ILE A 230 7.03 8.99 13.19
N ASP A 231 7.63 7.96 12.60
CA ASP A 231 9.07 7.90 12.39
C ASP A 231 9.54 9.05 11.49
N ILE A 232 10.32 9.97 12.08
CA ILE A 232 10.87 11.14 11.38
C ILE A 232 11.70 10.72 10.17
N LYS A 233 12.41 9.57 10.22
CA LYS A 233 13.21 9.07 9.09
C LYS A 233 12.32 8.57 7.96
N VAL A 234 11.22 7.88 8.27
CA VAL A 234 10.24 7.44 7.25
C VAL A 234 9.60 8.66 6.58
N PHE A 235 9.22 9.67 7.36
CA PHE A 235 8.71 10.91 6.81
C PHE A 235 9.75 11.67 5.96
N LEU A 236 11.02 11.71 6.41
CA LEU A 236 12.14 12.26 5.63
C LEU A 236 12.34 11.52 4.30
N ASN A 237 12.26 10.19 4.29
CA ASN A 237 12.39 9.39 3.07
C ASN A 237 11.27 9.71 2.08
N PHE A 238 10.05 9.92 2.58
CA PHE A 238 8.94 10.39 1.75
C PHE A 238 9.23 11.78 1.15
N LEU A 239 9.63 12.76 1.95
CA LEU A 239 10.02 14.08 1.42
C LEU A 239 11.19 14.01 0.43
N LYS A 240 12.15 13.10 0.67
CA LYS A 240 13.31 12.91 -0.21
C LYS A 240 12.90 12.32 -1.55
N SER A 241 11.95 11.39 -1.57
CA SER A 241 11.40 10.83 -2.81
C SER A 241 10.71 11.88 -3.67
N ILE A 242 9.97 12.82 -3.04
CA ILE A 242 9.32 13.95 -3.71
C ILE A 242 10.37 14.89 -4.33
N GLU A 243 11.42 15.24 -3.57
CA GLU A 243 12.51 16.10 -4.02
C GLU A 243 13.30 15.49 -5.19
N LEU A 244 13.74 14.24 -5.06
CA LEU A 244 14.51 13.53 -6.09
C LEU A 244 13.70 13.33 -7.37
N SER A 245 12.41 13.01 -7.25
CA SER A 245 11.51 12.80 -8.39
C SER A 245 11.05 14.12 -9.03
N SER A 246 11.33 15.26 -8.39
CA SER A 246 10.95 16.60 -8.87
C SER A 246 9.45 16.78 -9.13
N ILE A 247 8.62 16.22 -8.23
CA ILE A 247 7.16 16.24 -8.33
C ILE A 247 6.52 17.02 -7.17
N ASP A 248 5.26 17.38 -7.35
CA ASP A 248 4.34 17.68 -6.26
C ASP A 248 3.45 16.45 -6.00
N PHE A 249 3.24 16.12 -4.73
CA PHE A 249 2.40 15.02 -4.27
C PHE A 249 1.01 15.54 -3.88
N GLU A 250 -0.03 14.80 -4.25
CA GLU A 250 -1.41 15.11 -3.91
C GLU A 250 -2.18 13.83 -3.53
N LEU A 251 -2.97 13.91 -2.46
CA LEU A 251 -3.88 12.86 -2.00
C LEU A 251 -5.30 13.42 -1.96
N ARG A 252 -6.25 12.69 -2.57
CA ARG A 252 -7.68 13.01 -2.58
C ARG A 252 -8.50 11.86 -2.01
N SER A 253 -9.51 12.20 -1.21
CA SER A 253 -10.52 11.25 -0.75
C SER A 253 -11.75 11.29 -1.65
N SER A 254 -12.35 10.12 -1.89
CA SER A 254 -13.64 10.01 -2.57
C SER A 254 -14.80 10.36 -1.63
N ALA A 255 -14.58 10.32 -0.31
CA ALA A 255 -15.57 10.70 0.70
C ALA A 255 -15.63 12.23 0.90
N ASP A 256 -14.51 12.93 0.70
CA ASP A 256 -14.42 14.38 0.77
C ASP A 256 -13.63 14.92 -0.43
N THR A 257 -14.35 15.25 -1.50
CA THR A 257 -13.74 15.79 -2.73
C THR A 257 -13.26 17.24 -2.59
N SER A 258 -13.61 17.92 -1.49
CA SER A 258 -13.23 19.32 -1.25
C SER A 258 -11.88 19.44 -0.55
N ASN A 259 -11.50 18.43 0.23
CA ASN A 259 -10.24 18.39 0.95
C ASN A 259 -9.16 17.69 0.10
N THR A 260 -8.22 18.50 -0.40
CA THR A 260 -7.08 18.02 -1.18
C THR A 260 -5.80 18.25 -0.41
N ILE A 261 -5.12 17.17 -0.03
CA ILE A 261 -3.85 17.25 0.71
C ILE A 261 -2.72 17.34 -0.30
N LYS A 262 -1.90 18.39 -0.22
CA LYS A 262 -0.76 18.61 -1.14
C LYS A 262 0.55 18.76 -0.40
N ILE A 263 1.61 18.14 -0.92
CA ILE A 263 2.97 18.40 -0.47
C ILE A 263 3.76 18.87 -1.69
N PHE A 264 4.13 20.14 -1.66
CA PHE A 264 4.92 20.76 -2.71
C PHE A 264 6.39 20.39 -2.58
N LYS A 265 7.08 20.24 -3.71
CA LYS A 265 8.53 19.98 -3.75
C LYS A 265 9.33 21.00 -2.93
N ILE A 266 9.00 22.29 -3.09
CA ILE A 266 9.67 23.40 -2.40
C ILE A 266 9.52 23.29 -0.87
N ASP A 267 8.38 22.79 -0.39
CA ASP A 267 8.15 22.58 1.03
C ASP A 267 8.94 21.36 1.51
N ALA A 268 8.94 20.27 0.74
CA ALA A 268 9.75 19.10 1.02
C ALA A 268 11.24 19.45 1.17
N GLU A 269 11.81 20.25 0.26
CA GLU A 269 13.22 20.71 0.31
C GLU A 269 13.55 21.47 1.61
N ILE A 270 12.66 22.37 2.04
CA ILE A 270 12.82 23.15 3.27
C ILE A 270 12.82 22.22 4.49
N TYR A 271 11.86 21.29 4.57
CA TYR A 271 11.71 20.41 5.72
C TYR A 271 12.73 19.28 5.75
N LEU A 272 13.25 18.83 4.60
CA LEU A 272 14.41 17.94 4.55
C LEU A 272 15.59 18.55 5.31
N SER A 273 15.87 19.84 5.09
CA SER A 273 16.97 20.53 5.76
C SER A 273 16.72 20.70 7.27
N ARG A 274 15.47 21.01 7.66
CA ARG A 274 15.08 21.18 9.08
C ARG A 274 15.08 19.87 9.87
N LEU A 275 14.58 18.79 9.26
CA LEU A 275 14.43 17.49 9.90
C LEU A 275 15.72 16.68 9.92
N LYS A 276 16.62 16.85 8.93
CA LYS A 276 17.90 16.12 8.86
C LYS A 276 18.67 16.13 10.18
N ARG A 277 18.84 17.31 10.80
CA ARG A 277 19.56 17.44 12.08
C ARG A 277 18.88 16.67 13.21
N ARG A 278 17.55 16.67 13.24
CA ARG A 278 16.78 15.97 14.29
C ARG A 278 16.70 14.47 14.05
N ALA A 279 16.78 14.02 12.80
CA ALA A 279 16.88 12.61 12.47
C ALA A 279 18.19 11.96 12.91
N LEU A 280 19.25 12.74 13.16
CA LEU A 280 20.51 12.23 13.73
C LEU A 280 20.36 11.83 15.19
N THR A 281 19.50 12.51 15.95
CA THR A 281 19.26 12.25 17.37
C THR A 281 17.96 11.47 17.62
N TYR A 282 17.27 11.05 16.57
CA TYR A 282 16.00 10.33 16.64
C TYR A 282 16.18 8.87 16.20
N ILE A 283 15.66 7.96 17.01
CA ILE A 283 15.53 6.54 16.67
C ILE A 283 14.07 6.10 16.80
N SER A 284 13.63 5.32 15.83
CA SER A 284 12.29 4.71 15.83
C SER A 284 12.26 3.46 16.69
N SER A 285 11.14 3.20 17.38
CA SER A 285 10.99 2.00 18.22
C SER A 285 11.15 0.68 17.44
N ILE A 286 10.90 0.70 16.13
CA ILE A 286 11.13 -0.43 15.19
C ILE A 286 12.60 -0.60 14.82
N LYS A 287 13.50 0.30 15.21
CA LYS A 287 14.95 0.13 15.02
C LYS A 287 15.65 -0.28 16.31
N VAL A 288 14.93 -0.28 17.44
CA VAL A 288 15.41 -0.76 18.73
C VAL A 288 15.14 -2.27 18.83
N PRO A 289 16.11 -3.10 19.22
CA PRO A 289 15.93 -4.55 19.37
C PRO A 289 14.96 -4.91 20.50
N GLN A 290 14.22 -6.00 20.35
CA GLN A 290 13.29 -6.52 21.37
C GLN A 290 13.78 -7.84 21.99
N GLY A 291 14.46 -8.68 21.19
CA GLY A 291 15.01 -9.95 21.65
C GLY A 291 16.37 -9.71 22.28
N ASN A 292 16.51 -10.02 23.58
CA ASN A 292 17.67 -9.69 24.40
C ASN A 292 18.82 -10.69 24.33
N ASP A 293 18.64 -11.81 23.62
CA ASP A 293 19.59 -12.91 23.56
C ASP A 293 20.16 -13.04 22.14
N ILE A 294 21.46 -12.83 21.97
CA ILE A 294 22.12 -12.89 20.66
C ILE A 294 22.23 -14.33 20.17
N ASP A 295 22.38 -15.32 21.05
CA ASP A 295 22.44 -16.73 20.66
C ASP A 295 21.13 -17.19 20.02
N LYS A 296 20.00 -16.66 20.48
CA LYS A 296 18.70 -16.90 19.83
C LYS A 296 18.60 -16.28 18.44
N VAL A 297 19.29 -15.18 18.19
CA VAL A 297 19.41 -14.62 16.83
C VAL A 297 20.25 -15.55 15.96
N PHE A 298 21.35 -16.10 16.48
CA PHE A 298 22.15 -17.08 15.73
C PHE A 298 21.36 -18.35 15.43
N LEU A 299 20.62 -18.88 16.41
CA LEU A 299 19.74 -20.02 16.21
C LEU A 299 18.68 -19.74 15.14
N TYR A 300 18.08 -18.54 15.14
CA TYR A 300 17.15 -18.13 14.09
C TYR A 300 17.79 -18.23 12.69
N ILE A 301 19.02 -17.72 12.56
CA ILE A 301 19.78 -17.71 11.30
C ILE A 301 20.15 -19.12 10.86
N ASP A 302 20.57 -19.98 11.79
CA ASP A 302 20.93 -21.37 11.52
C ASP A 302 19.71 -22.17 11.04
N LEU A 303 18.55 -22.02 11.71
CA LEU A 303 17.29 -22.63 11.27
C LEU A 303 16.89 -22.16 9.86
N LYS A 304 17.01 -20.86 9.58
CA LYS A 304 16.71 -20.30 8.24
C LYS A 304 17.66 -20.86 7.17
N TRP A 305 18.96 -20.97 7.47
CA TRP A 305 19.97 -21.51 6.56
C TRP A 305 19.71 -22.98 6.22
N ASN A 306 19.30 -23.77 7.21
CA ASN A 306 18.98 -25.18 7.05
C ASN A 306 17.58 -25.45 6.45
N ASN A 307 16.81 -24.40 6.11
CA ASN A 307 15.40 -24.50 5.72
C ASN A 307 14.52 -25.23 6.76
N GLU A 308 14.85 -25.07 8.05
CA GLU A 308 14.08 -25.63 9.15
C GLU A 308 12.93 -24.69 9.56
N PRO A 309 11.79 -25.23 10.06
CA PRO A 309 10.70 -24.41 10.58
C PRO A 309 11.14 -23.53 11.76
N ILE A 310 10.89 -22.23 11.65
CA ILE A 310 11.18 -21.28 12.72
C ILE A 310 9.91 -21.07 13.55
N THR A 311 9.87 -21.70 14.71
CA THR A 311 8.71 -21.78 15.61
C THR A 311 9.12 -21.43 17.04
N ALA A 312 8.14 -21.27 17.93
CA ALA A 312 8.38 -21.03 19.35
C ALA A 312 9.20 -22.19 19.96
N GLU A 313 8.88 -23.40 19.55
CA GLU A 313 9.49 -24.65 19.99
C GLU A 313 10.93 -24.77 19.49
N THR A 314 11.18 -24.56 18.18
CA THR A 314 12.52 -24.70 17.60
C THR A 314 13.49 -23.61 18.07
N LEU A 315 13.00 -22.40 18.34
CA LEU A 315 13.79 -21.34 18.98
C LEU A 315 13.89 -21.49 20.50
N ASN A 316 13.09 -22.38 21.12
CA ASN A 316 12.95 -22.52 22.57
C ASN A 316 12.65 -21.17 23.27
N VAL A 317 11.56 -20.53 22.84
CA VAL A 317 11.07 -19.24 23.33
C VAL A 317 9.54 -19.20 23.30
N ASN A 318 8.93 -18.24 24.00
CA ASN A 318 7.48 -18.01 23.85
C ASN A 318 7.14 -17.53 22.43
N ALA A 319 5.96 -17.89 21.90
CA ALA A 319 5.53 -17.57 20.53
C ALA A 319 5.70 -16.10 20.14
N ARG A 320 5.39 -15.17 21.05
CA ARG A 320 5.56 -13.72 20.80
C ARG A 320 7.01 -13.29 20.52
N LEU A 321 7.99 -14.05 21.00
CA LEU A 321 9.42 -13.73 20.89
C LEU A 321 10.00 -14.15 19.54
N VAL A 322 9.34 -15.04 18.79
CA VAL A 322 9.79 -15.45 17.46
C VAL A 322 9.93 -14.23 16.54
N ASP A 323 8.91 -13.36 16.51
CA ASP A 323 8.94 -12.11 15.76
C ASP A 323 10.00 -11.13 16.28
N TYR A 324 10.30 -11.17 17.58
CA TYR A 324 11.33 -10.30 18.17
C TYR A 324 12.72 -10.69 17.70
N TYR A 325 13.02 -11.99 17.60
CA TYR A 325 14.32 -12.46 17.09
C TYR A 325 14.45 -12.31 15.57
N LYS A 326 13.36 -12.52 14.82
CA LYS A 326 13.30 -12.14 13.40
C LYS A 326 13.66 -10.66 13.21
N HIS A 327 13.08 -9.81 14.03
CA HIS A 327 13.31 -8.37 13.97
C HIS A 327 14.73 -7.99 14.40
N SER A 328 15.29 -8.65 15.42
CA SER A 328 16.69 -8.50 15.80
C SER A 328 17.65 -8.87 14.67
N ALA A 329 17.38 -9.94 13.93
CA ALA A 329 18.16 -10.33 12.75
C ALA A 329 18.09 -9.29 11.62
N LEU A 330 16.95 -8.62 11.44
CA LEU A 330 16.81 -7.48 10.51
C LEU A 330 17.65 -6.27 10.96
N ILE A 331 17.65 -5.95 12.26
CA ILE A 331 18.45 -4.83 12.81
C ILE A 331 19.96 -5.06 12.58
N LEU A 332 20.41 -6.30 12.72
CA LEU A 332 21.80 -6.69 12.45
C LEU A 332 22.10 -6.87 10.95
N GLY A 333 21.15 -6.63 10.05
CA GLY A 333 21.36 -6.79 8.61
C GLY A 333 21.68 -8.24 8.19
N LEU A 334 21.26 -9.23 8.98
CA LEU A 334 21.44 -10.66 8.67
C LEU A 334 20.30 -11.20 7.79
N LEU A 335 19.17 -10.50 7.78
CA LEU A 335 18.01 -10.77 6.94
C LEU A 335 17.67 -9.57 6.07
N GLU A 336 17.19 -9.87 4.87
CA GLU A 336 16.45 -8.96 4.01
C GLU A 336 15.01 -8.78 4.53
N PHE A 337 14.35 -7.70 4.12
CA PHE A 337 12.96 -7.44 4.52
C PHE A 337 11.97 -8.53 4.09
N ASN A 338 12.24 -9.19 2.96
CA ASN A 338 11.46 -10.34 2.48
C ASN A 338 11.70 -11.62 3.30
N GLY A 339 12.62 -11.60 4.27
CA GLY A 339 12.95 -12.71 5.14
C GLY A 339 14.03 -13.65 4.63
N GLU A 340 14.70 -13.32 3.52
CA GLU A 340 15.85 -14.06 3.00
C GLU A 340 17.15 -13.68 3.72
N LEU A 341 18.13 -14.59 3.74
CA LEU A 341 19.43 -14.32 4.35
C LEU A 341 20.26 -13.38 3.48
N THR A 342 20.82 -12.34 4.08
CA THR A 342 21.84 -11.52 3.43
C THR A 342 23.16 -12.29 3.33
N PRO A 343 24.13 -11.85 2.50
CA PRO A 343 25.48 -12.44 2.52
C PRO A 343 26.13 -12.44 3.92
N GLN A 344 25.83 -11.45 4.77
CA GLN A 344 26.28 -11.47 6.17
C GLN A 344 25.56 -12.53 7.00
N GLY A 345 24.25 -12.70 6.84
CA GLY A 345 23.50 -13.78 7.48
C GLY A 345 24.02 -15.16 7.13
N GLN A 346 24.35 -15.39 5.85
CA GLN A 346 24.95 -16.66 5.39
C GLN A 346 26.33 -16.88 6.01
N ARG A 347 27.16 -15.83 6.10
CA ARG A 347 28.45 -15.91 6.79
C ARG A 347 28.28 -16.25 8.26
N VAL A 348 27.29 -15.69 8.95
CA VAL A 348 26.98 -16.05 10.35
C VAL A 348 26.60 -17.52 10.45
N ALA A 349 25.72 -18.03 9.59
CA ALA A 349 25.30 -19.43 9.61
C ALA A 349 26.48 -20.41 9.46
N LEU A 350 27.47 -20.05 8.63
CA LEU A 350 28.65 -20.88 8.32
C LEU A 350 29.83 -20.69 9.28
N SER A 351 29.72 -19.79 10.27
CA SER A 351 30.81 -19.41 11.16
C SER A 351 30.79 -20.17 12.48
N ASP A 352 31.97 -20.30 13.11
CA ASP A 352 32.08 -20.72 14.50
C ASP A 352 31.58 -19.63 15.46
N ILE A 353 31.27 -20.01 16.71
CA ILE A 353 30.65 -19.10 17.69
C ILE A 353 31.43 -17.79 17.86
N PRO A 354 32.77 -17.78 18.07
CA PRO A 354 33.52 -16.53 18.20
C PRO A 354 33.39 -15.61 16.98
N THR A 355 33.39 -16.18 15.76
CA THR A 355 33.21 -15.39 14.55
C THR A 355 31.78 -14.88 14.40
N LYS A 356 30.74 -15.65 14.78
CA LYS A 356 29.35 -15.17 14.80
C LYS A 356 29.21 -13.93 15.67
N TYR A 357 29.76 -13.97 16.89
CA TYR A 357 29.77 -12.84 17.81
C TYR A 357 30.51 -11.62 17.26
N ARG A 358 31.69 -11.81 16.65
CA ARG A 358 32.43 -10.71 16.00
C ARG A 358 31.63 -10.06 14.87
N ILE A 359 30.97 -10.86 14.02
CA ILE A 359 30.13 -10.33 12.95
C ILE A 359 28.96 -9.55 13.54
N ALA A 360 28.26 -10.10 14.54
CA ALA A 360 27.14 -9.45 15.21
C ALA A 360 27.54 -8.14 15.90
N ALA A 361 28.72 -8.08 16.51
CA ALA A 361 29.21 -6.87 17.17
C ALA A 361 29.44 -5.72 16.17
N ASN A 362 30.13 -6.02 15.06
CA ASN A 362 30.33 -5.05 13.98
C ASN A 362 28.99 -4.64 13.31
N ALA A 363 28.09 -5.61 13.11
CA ALA A 363 26.77 -5.34 12.57
C ALA A 363 25.91 -4.48 13.52
N PHE A 364 26.02 -4.70 14.83
CA PHE A 364 25.32 -3.89 15.81
C PHE A 364 25.85 -2.46 15.84
N GLU A 365 27.17 -2.26 15.90
CA GLU A 365 27.77 -0.92 15.82
C GLU A 365 27.34 -0.15 14.56
N ALA A 366 27.30 -0.84 13.41
CA ALA A 366 26.84 -0.28 12.15
C ALA A 366 25.32 -0.06 12.08
N SER A 367 24.54 -0.57 13.04
CA SER A 367 23.10 -0.41 13.07
C SER A 367 22.68 1.02 13.40
N GLU A 368 21.52 1.43 12.90
CA GLU A 368 20.98 2.76 13.17
C GLU A 368 20.78 3.03 14.68
N CYS A 369 20.50 1.99 15.46
CA CYS A 369 20.27 2.11 16.90
C CYS A 369 21.56 2.38 17.66
N ALA A 370 22.62 1.59 17.40
CA ALA A 370 23.91 1.80 18.07
C ALA A 370 24.52 3.13 17.63
N TRP A 371 24.43 3.49 16.35
CA TRP A 371 24.91 4.78 15.86
C TRP A 371 24.23 5.97 16.55
N ALA A 372 22.90 5.91 16.71
CA ALA A 372 22.17 6.95 17.44
C ALA A 372 22.55 6.99 18.93
N TRP A 373 22.79 5.84 19.55
CA TRP A 373 23.21 5.73 20.95
C TRP A 373 24.61 6.30 21.17
N MET A 374 25.56 5.95 20.30
CA MET A 374 26.92 6.48 20.32
C MET A 374 26.94 8.00 20.15
N ASN A 375 26.17 8.55 19.21
CA ASN A 375 26.04 9.99 19.03
C ASN A 375 25.41 10.70 20.24
N HIS A 376 24.45 10.06 20.91
CA HIS A 376 23.85 10.61 22.14
C HIS A 376 24.87 10.70 23.28
N CYS A 377 25.79 9.75 23.34
CA CYS A 377 26.87 9.69 24.32
C CYS A 377 28.17 10.39 23.88
N ASP A 378 28.18 11.04 22.71
CA ASP A 378 29.35 11.70 22.11
C ASP A 378 30.59 10.79 21.95
N ILE A 379 30.36 9.55 21.53
CA ILE A 379 31.39 8.52 21.31
C ILE A 379 31.30 7.96 19.89
N THR A 380 32.36 7.29 19.42
CA THR A 380 32.48 6.82 18.03
C THR A 380 32.66 5.31 17.89
N SER A 381 32.70 4.58 19.02
CA SER A 381 32.99 3.15 19.06
C SER A 381 32.07 2.43 20.06
N LEU A 382 31.59 1.24 19.66
CA LEU A 382 30.82 0.35 20.54
C LEU A 382 31.62 -0.03 21.81
N ALA A 383 32.96 -0.06 21.72
CA ALA A 383 33.83 -0.35 22.86
C ALA A 383 33.75 0.70 23.98
N ASP A 384 33.28 1.90 23.68
CA ASP A 384 33.25 3.01 24.63
C ASP A 384 31.84 3.26 25.21
N ILE A 385 30.82 2.55 24.70
CA ILE A 385 29.44 2.66 25.23
C ILE A 385 29.40 2.16 26.68
N ASP A 386 28.85 2.98 27.57
CA ASP A 386 28.38 2.56 28.89
C ASP A 386 26.95 2.01 28.77
N PRO A 387 26.72 0.70 29.02
CA PRO A 387 25.40 0.08 28.92
C PRO A 387 24.33 0.79 29.78
N GLU A 388 24.70 1.36 30.92
CA GLU A 388 23.76 1.98 31.85
C GLU A 388 23.10 3.25 31.28
N THR A 389 23.66 3.82 30.22
CA THR A 389 23.07 4.98 29.51
C THR A 389 21.90 4.62 28.60
N ALA A 390 21.59 3.33 28.41
CA ALA A 390 20.56 2.87 27.46
C ALA A 390 19.17 3.44 27.74
N GLU A 391 18.78 3.56 29.01
CA GLU A 391 17.46 4.09 29.39
C GLU A 391 17.35 5.59 29.12
N ASP A 392 18.39 6.37 29.45
CA ASP A 392 18.47 7.80 29.15
C ASP A 392 18.44 8.06 27.64
N PHE A 393 19.21 7.28 26.88
CA PHE A 393 19.22 7.31 25.42
C PHE A 393 17.81 7.07 24.86
N LEU A 394 17.15 5.97 25.23
CA LEU A 394 15.82 5.67 24.71
C LEU A 394 14.78 6.72 25.12
N THR A 395 14.88 7.26 26.33
CA THR A 395 13.99 8.33 26.82
C THR A 395 14.12 9.60 25.98
N LYS A 396 15.34 9.99 25.61
CA LYS A 396 15.62 11.24 24.88
C LYS A 396 15.51 11.10 23.37
N CYS A 397 15.91 9.96 22.84
CA CYS A 397 16.07 9.74 21.39
C CYS A 397 14.95 8.90 20.77
N CYS A 398 14.14 8.19 21.56
CA CYS A 398 13.07 7.32 21.06
C CYS A 398 11.69 7.75 21.60
N PRO A 399 11.13 8.88 21.16
CA PRO A 399 9.89 9.43 21.74
C PRO A 399 8.63 8.59 21.43
N SER A 400 8.75 7.60 20.53
CA SER A 400 7.73 6.59 20.26
C SER A 400 7.56 5.57 21.39
N LEU A 401 8.59 5.40 22.24
CA LEU A 401 8.51 4.53 23.41
C LEU A 401 7.98 5.30 24.60
N THR A 402 7.06 4.70 25.35
CA THR A 402 6.48 5.30 26.56
C THR A 402 6.32 4.25 27.67
N GLY A 403 6.25 4.75 28.92
CA GLY A 403 6.04 3.94 30.12
C GLY A 403 7.01 2.78 30.27
N ASP A 404 6.49 1.63 30.71
CA ASP A 404 7.26 0.41 30.98
C ASP A 404 7.97 -0.19 29.76
N THR A 405 7.68 0.31 28.56
CA THR A 405 8.36 -0.14 27.33
C THR A 405 9.80 0.37 27.29
N ILE A 406 10.07 1.57 27.81
CA ILE A 406 11.42 2.15 27.80
C ILE A 406 12.40 1.27 28.61
N PRO A 407 12.16 0.96 29.91
CA PRO A 407 13.07 0.12 30.68
C PRO A 407 13.25 -1.29 30.08
N ARG A 408 12.17 -1.88 29.55
CA ARG A 408 12.23 -3.20 28.90
C ARG A 408 13.17 -3.20 27.69
N ARG A 409 13.10 -2.16 26.86
CA ARG A 409 13.98 -2.02 25.68
C ARG A 409 15.40 -1.63 26.07
N ALA A 410 15.57 -0.80 27.09
CA ALA A 410 16.88 -0.46 27.65
C ALA A 410 17.60 -1.73 28.12
N ASN A 411 16.92 -2.61 28.86
CA ASN A 411 17.46 -3.91 29.28
C ASN A 411 17.90 -4.78 28.10
N THR A 412 17.20 -4.71 26.97
CA THR A 412 17.59 -5.42 25.74
C THR A 412 18.90 -4.86 25.17
N LEU A 413 19.02 -3.53 25.08
CA LEU A 413 20.25 -2.86 24.64
C LEU A 413 21.44 -3.13 25.58
N VAL A 414 21.22 -3.07 26.89
CA VAL A 414 22.23 -3.42 27.91
C VAL A 414 22.73 -4.83 27.68
N SER A 415 21.80 -5.78 27.50
CA SER A 415 22.15 -7.18 27.29
C SER A 415 22.96 -7.40 26.02
N TRP A 416 22.57 -6.75 24.91
CA TRP A 416 23.32 -6.79 23.65
C TRP A 416 24.71 -6.17 23.78
N CYS A 417 24.79 -4.98 24.37
CA CYS A 417 26.07 -4.29 24.56
C CYS A 417 27.03 -5.18 25.35
N ARG A 418 26.60 -5.74 26.49
CA ARG A 418 27.42 -6.65 27.30
C ARG A 418 27.83 -7.92 26.54
N GLN A 419 26.92 -8.53 25.78
CA GLN A 419 27.23 -9.74 24.99
C GLN A 419 28.17 -9.48 23.81
N LEU A 420 28.14 -8.28 23.22
CA LEU A 420 28.87 -8.00 21.97
C LEU A 420 30.18 -7.24 22.18
N LYS A 421 30.29 -6.43 23.23
CA LYS A 421 31.41 -5.52 23.48
C LYS A 421 32.75 -6.26 23.59
N ASP A 422 32.79 -7.38 24.31
CA ASP A 422 34.02 -8.16 24.50
C ASP A 422 34.53 -8.78 23.18
N HIS A 423 33.60 -9.14 22.29
CA HIS A 423 33.92 -9.72 20.98
C HIS A 423 34.29 -8.66 19.92
N TYR A 424 33.94 -7.40 20.17
CA TYR A 424 34.34 -6.27 19.34
C TYR A 424 35.82 -5.92 19.57
N VAL A 425 36.22 -5.77 20.83
CA VAL A 425 37.58 -5.34 21.23
C VAL A 425 38.65 -6.37 20.83
N HIS A 426 38.36 -7.67 20.95
CA HIS A 426 39.28 -8.74 20.58
C HIS A 426 39.30 -9.07 19.08
N GLY A 427 38.36 -8.52 18.29
CA GLY A 427 38.32 -8.68 16.84
C GLY A 427 39.28 -7.76 16.07
N ASN A 428 39.74 -6.67 16.69
CA ASN A 428 40.67 -5.69 16.09
C ASN A 428 42.15 -6.00 16.36
N VAL A 429 42.46 -7.05 17.12
CA VAL A 429 43.83 -7.54 17.27
C VAL A 429 44.10 -8.50 16.10
N LEU A 430 44.79 -8.02 15.07
CA LEU A 430 45.36 -8.89 14.04
C LEU A 430 46.18 -9.98 14.73
N PRO A 431 46.12 -11.25 14.27
CA PRO A 431 46.98 -12.29 14.82
C PRO A 431 48.43 -11.83 14.70
N GLN A 432 49.14 -11.74 15.82
CA GLN A 432 50.59 -11.64 15.76
C GLN A 432 51.09 -12.92 15.12
N GLU A 433 51.71 -12.78 13.94
CA GLU A 433 52.40 -13.87 13.25
C GLU A 433 53.35 -14.55 14.25
N LYS A 434 53.16 -15.86 14.43
CA LYS A 434 54.11 -16.73 15.12
C LYS A 434 54.98 -17.43 14.09
#